data_AF-A0ABD1T1R6-F1
#
_entry.id   AF-A0ABD1T1R6-F1
#
_cell.length_a   1.000
_cell.length_b   1.000
_cell.length_c   1.000
_cell.angle_alpha   90.00
_cell.angle_beta   90.00
_cell.angle_gamma   90.00
#
_symmetry.space_group_name_H-M   'P 1'
#
loop_
_entity.id
_entity.type
_entity.pdbx_description
1 polymer ?
#
loop_
_entity_poly.entity_id
_entity_poly.type
_entity_poly.pdbx_seq_one_letter_code
_entity_poly.pdbx_strand_id
1 'polypeptide(L)'
;MAELIPIGTILAVLSNQIIKTAQAANGVVFEKESFKVLEKHLLDIEPVLKELQLQQLNDSPVARQALESLENDVKKANNLVEKYKDRARFYLLVKCRHIVKEIQDVTRDIGKSLAALSLVNVEVLSGISDQVNRLQTEMQRAEFEASHSQLQIVDKLYQGLSDQTYDKEFANDMLKEIARAVGVPVEPKEISRELENFKREKEEAANRKERAEVLFLEQVIELLSQADAARDYEEVRNQYFQRLEVIGRYDSREEIYPTI
;
A
#
# COMPACT_ATOMS: atom_id res chain seq x y z
N MET A 1 -15.14 8.26 37.51
CA MET A 1 -14.07 7.27 37.26
C MET A 1 -14.42 6.57 35.97
N ALA A 2 -13.55 6.61 34.95
CA ALA A 2 -13.73 5.76 33.78
C ALA A 2 -13.37 4.32 34.19
N GLU A 3 -14.25 3.35 33.94
CA GLU A 3 -13.95 1.94 34.16
C GLU A 3 -12.77 1.53 33.27
N LEU A 4 -11.73 0.98 33.87
CA LEU A 4 -10.61 0.40 33.14
C LEU A 4 -11.10 -0.84 32.39
N ILE A 5 -10.89 -0.86 31.07
CA ILE A 5 -11.20 -2.01 30.22
C ILE A 5 -10.46 -3.24 30.76
N PRO A 6 -11.11 -4.40 30.93
CA PRO A 6 -10.42 -5.62 31.37
C PRO A 6 -9.25 -5.98 30.45
N ILE A 7 -8.10 -6.38 30.99
CA ILE A 7 -6.91 -6.73 30.18
C ILE A 7 -7.21 -7.88 29.19
N GLY A 8 -8.08 -8.82 29.58
CA GLY A 8 -8.56 -9.88 28.70
C GLY A 8 -9.35 -9.37 27.49
N THR A 9 -10.03 -8.22 27.59
CA THR A 9 -10.71 -7.59 26.45
C THR A 9 -9.68 -7.05 25.46
N ILE A 10 -8.62 -6.38 25.92
CA ILE A 10 -7.53 -5.89 25.06
C ILE A 10 -6.90 -7.06 24.30
N LEU A 11 -6.63 -8.16 25.00
CA LEU A 11 -6.04 -9.37 24.42
C LEU A 11 -6.94 -10.03 23.36
N ALA A 12 -8.25 -10.10 23.61
CA ALA A 12 -9.21 -10.64 22.66
C ALA A 12 -9.34 -9.74 21.41
N VAL A 13 -9.32 -8.42 21.58
CA VAL A 13 -9.31 -7.46 20.48
C VAL A 13 -8.05 -7.62 19.65
N LEU A 14 -6.88 -7.65 20.29
CA LEU A 14 -5.59 -7.86 19.63
C LEU A 14 -5.56 -9.16 18.81
N SER A 15 -6.02 -10.27 19.41
CA SER A 15 -6.05 -11.57 18.73
C SER A 15 -6.89 -11.52 17.45
N ASN A 16 -8.05 -10.87 17.50
CA ASN A 16 -8.91 -10.67 16.33
C ASN A 16 -8.27 -9.73 15.29
N GLN A 17 -7.61 -8.66 15.73
CA GLN A 17 -6.92 -7.73 14.82
C GLN A 17 -5.81 -8.43 14.07
N ILE A 18 -4.97 -9.23 14.75
CA ILE A 18 -3.89 -10.00 14.12
C ILE A 18 -4.41 -10.88 12.99
N ILE A 19 -5.46 -11.67 13.24
CA ILE A 19 -6.03 -12.58 12.24
C ILE A 19 -6.57 -11.79 11.05
N LYS A 20 -7.30 -10.70 11.30
CA LYS A 20 -7.85 -9.85 10.23
C LYS A 20 -6.76 -9.19 9.40
N THR A 21 -5.72 -8.66 10.04
CA THR A 21 -4.60 -8.01 9.36
C THR A 21 -3.78 -9.01 8.56
N ALA A 22 -3.54 -10.22 9.07
CA ALA A 22 -2.89 -11.30 8.34
C ALA A 22 -3.68 -11.69 7.08
N GLN A 23 -5.00 -11.87 7.21
CA GLN A 23 -5.88 -12.17 6.08
C GLN A 23 -5.89 -11.04 5.03
N ALA A 24 -5.93 -9.78 5.48
CA ALA A 24 -5.88 -8.64 4.58
C ALA A 24 -4.53 -8.54 3.85
N ALA A 25 -3.41 -8.80 4.54
CA ALA A 25 -2.07 -8.81 3.96
C ALA A 25 -1.93 -9.85 2.84
N ASN A 26 -2.51 -11.05 3.03
CA ASN A 26 -2.53 -12.10 2.00
C ASN A 26 -3.28 -11.67 0.72
N GLY A 27 -4.26 -10.77 0.86
CA GLY A 27 -5.03 -10.23 -0.25
C GLY A 27 -4.25 -9.23 -1.13
N VAL A 28 -3.08 -8.76 -0.69
CA VAL A 28 -2.31 -7.77 -1.44
C VAL A 28 -1.54 -8.45 -2.58
N VAL A 29 -1.80 -7.98 -3.80
CA VAL A 29 -1.21 -8.56 -5.02
C VAL A 29 0.17 -7.97 -5.37
N PHE A 30 0.48 -6.78 -4.85
CA PHE A 30 1.74 -6.07 -5.08
C PHE A 30 2.74 -6.33 -3.94
N GLU A 31 4.03 -6.47 -4.25
CA GLU A 31 5.07 -6.85 -3.26
C GLU A 31 4.66 -8.05 -2.40
N LYS A 32 4.03 -9.03 -3.06
CA LYS A 32 3.35 -10.16 -2.41
C LYS A 32 4.24 -10.90 -1.42
N GLU A 33 5.53 -11.07 -1.73
CA GLU A 33 6.44 -11.78 -0.83
C GLU A 33 6.69 -11.01 0.48
N SER A 34 6.76 -9.68 0.42
CA SER A 34 6.87 -8.84 1.62
C SER A 34 5.62 -8.95 2.50
N PHE A 35 4.43 -8.85 1.91
CA PHE A 35 3.18 -8.97 2.66
C PHE A 35 2.95 -10.39 3.22
N LYS A 36 3.39 -11.45 2.51
CA LYS A 36 3.35 -12.82 3.02
C LYS A 36 4.25 -13.04 4.24
N VAL A 37 5.45 -12.43 4.25
CA VAL A 37 6.34 -12.53 5.41
C VAL A 37 5.71 -11.82 6.62
N LEU A 38 5.10 -10.65 6.41
CA LEU A 38 4.33 -9.96 7.46
C LEU A 38 3.13 -10.81 7.94
N GLU A 39 2.34 -11.38 7.03
CA GLU A 39 1.23 -12.30 7.34
C GLU A 39 1.70 -13.45 8.21
N LYS A 40 2.77 -14.14 7.80
CA LYS A 40 3.34 -15.27 8.55
C LYS A 40 3.70 -14.84 9.97
N HIS A 41 4.43 -13.74 10.13
CA HIS A 41 4.81 -13.25 11.45
C HIS A 41 3.61 -12.87 12.32
N LEU A 42 2.57 -12.26 11.75
CA LEU A 42 1.34 -11.97 12.46
C LEU A 42 0.68 -13.26 12.97
N LEU A 43 0.56 -14.29 12.14
CA LEU A 43 -0.01 -15.58 12.54
C LEU A 43 0.85 -16.29 13.59
N ASP A 44 2.18 -16.17 13.51
CA ASP A 44 3.10 -16.74 14.50
C ASP A 44 2.97 -16.10 15.90
N ILE A 45 2.33 -14.93 16.04
CA ILE A 45 2.02 -14.30 17.33
C ILE A 45 0.80 -14.97 18.00
N GLU A 46 -0.09 -15.62 17.25
CA GLU A 46 -1.33 -16.20 17.78
C GLU A 46 -1.10 -17.20 18.94
N PRO A 47 -0.12 -18.14 18.87
CA PRO A 47 0.19 -19.02 20.00
C PRO A 47 0.61 -18.27 21.27
N VAL A 48 1.29 -17.13 21.13
CA VAL A 48 1.71 -16.30 22.27
C VAL A 48 0.50 -15.71 22.97
N LEU A 49 -0.46 -15.17 22.21
CA LEU A 49 -1.67 -14.60 22.79
C LEU A 49 -2.58 -15.66 23.41
N LYS A 50 -2.61 -16.87 22.84
CA LYS A 50 -3.32 -18.02 23.42
C LYS A 50 -2.72 -18.44 24.76
N GLU A 51 -1.39 -18.51 24.89
CA GLU A 51 -0.76 -18.85 26.16
C GLU A 51 -1.09 -17.80 27.25
N LEU A 52 -1.04 -16.51 26.87
CA LEU A 52 -1.42 -15.41 27.76
C LEU A 52 -2.90 -15.46 28.19
N GLN A 53 -3.80 -15.96 27.33
CA GLN A 53 -5.20 -16.19 27.67
C GLN A 53 -5.38 -17.35 28.67
N LEU A 54 -4.64 -18.44 28.48
CA LEU A 54 -4.77 -19.67 29.26
C LEU A 54 -4.20 -19.54 30.68
N GLN A 55 -3.04 -18.90 30.81
CA GLN A 55 -2.26 -18.86 32.05
C GLN A 55 -2.57 -17.66 32.96
N GLN A 56 -3.68 -16.95 32.70
CA GLN A 56 -4.09 -15.71 33.39
C GLN A 56 -2.99 -14.63 33.39
N LEU A 57 -3.04 -13.76 32.38
CA LEU A 57 -2.17 -12.58 32.24
C LEU A 57 -1.95 -11.83 33.56
N ASN A 58 -0.69 -11.41 33.78
CA ASN A 58 -0.35 -10.51 34.86
C ASN A 58 -1.02 -9.15 34.60
N ASP A 59 -2.09 -8.84 35.34
CA ASP A 59 -2.84 -7.58 35.19
C ASP A 59 -2.13 -6.40 35.87
N SER A 60 -0.90 -6.15 35.45
CA SER A 60 -0.09 -5.01 35.90
C SER A 60 -0.18 -3.85 34.89
N PRO A 61 0.00 -2.59 35.33
CA PRO A 61 0.03 -1.44 34.42
C PRO A 61 1.06 -1.58 33.30
N VAL A 62 2.22 -2.19 33.59
CA VAL A 62 3.29 -2.41 32.61
C VAL A 62 2.88 -3.46 31.58
N ALA A 63 2.19 -4.53 32.00
CA ALA A 63 1.69 -5.56 31.08
C ALA A 63 0.61 -5.00 30.15
N ARG A 64 -0.30 -4.17 30.68
CA ARG A 64 -1.31 -3.46 29.89
C ARG A 64 -0.66 -2.57 28.84
N GLN A 65 0.32 -1.75 29.25
CA GLN A 65 1.04 -0.88 28.33
C GLN A 65 1.77 -1.65 27.23
N ALA A 66 2.38 -2.79 27.55
CA ALA A 66 3.05 -3.63 26.56
C ALA A 66 2.04 -4.23 25.56
N LEU A 67 0.87 -4.66 26.04
CA LEU A 67 -0.20 -5.20 25.20
C LEU A 67 -0.83 -4.13 24.29
N GLU A 68 -1.07 -2.92 24.83
CA GLU A 68 -1.55 -1.77 24.06
C GLU A 68 -0.52 -1.30 23.02
N SER A 69 0.78 -1.39 23.33
CA SER A 69 1.85 -1.08 22.37
C SER A 69 1.81 -2.05 21.18
N LEU A 70 1.67 -3.35 21.47
CA LEU A 70 1.51 -4.38 20.45
C LEU A 70 0.23 -4.18 19.62
N GLU A 71 -0.89 -3.85 20.26
CA GLU A 71 -2.14 -3.51 19.55
C GLU A 71 -1.96 -2.32 18.60
N ASN A 72 -1.30 -1.26 19.06
CA ASN A 72 -1.04 -0.10 18.22
C ASN A 72 -0.15 -0.42 17.02
N ASP A 73 0.86 -1.28 17.18
CA ASP A 73 1.72 -1.68 16.07
C ASP A 73 1.02 -2.62 15.07
N VAL A 74 0.17 -3.54 15.55
CA VAL A 74 -0.70 -4.34 14.68
C VAL A 74 -1.69 -3.45 13.93
N LYS A 75 -2.24 -2.43 14.58
CA LYS A 75 -3.11 -1.44 13.93
C LYS A 75 -2.38 -0.63 12.85
N LYS A 76 -1.11 -0.27 13.08
CA LYS A 76 -0.27 0.35 12.04
C LYS A 76 -0.09 -0.59 10.84
N ALA A 77 0.15 -1.88 11.08
CA ALA A 77 0.28 -2.88 10.01
C ALA A 77 -1.03 -3.00 9.22
N ASN A 78 -2.19 -3.00 9.90
CA ASN A 78 -3.49 -3.00 9.24
C ASN A 78 -3.69 -1.75 8.36
N ASN A 79 -3.37 -0.57 8.89
CA ASN A 79 -3.48 0.67 8.14
C ASN A 79 -2.57 0.67 6.92
N LEU A 80 -1.38 0.06 7.01
CA LEU A 80 -0.47 -0.09 5.88
C LEU A 80 -1.06 -0.98 4.79
N VAL A 81 -1.62 -2.14 5.15
CA VAL A 81 -2.29 -3.04 4.21
C VAL A 81 -3.44 -2.31 3.50
N GLU A 82 -4.32 -1.66 4.26
CA GLU A 82 -5.45 -0.90 3.73
C GLU A 82 -5.00 0.27 2.86
N LYS A 83 -3.89 0.94 3.22
CA LYS A 83 -3.32 2.06 2.45
C LYS A 83 -2.88 1.62 1.06
N TYR A 84 -2.45 0.38 0.85
CA TYR A 84 -1.83 -0.07 -0.40
C TYR A 84 -2.63 -1.08 -1.21
N LYS A 85 -3.66 -1.71 -0.65
CA LYS A 85 -4.42 -2.78 -1.34
C LYS A 85 -5.12 -2.31 -2.63
N ASP A 86 -5.62 -1.07 -2.65
CA ASP A 86 -6.47 -0.52 -3.73
C ASP A 86 -5.83 0.66 -4.47
N ARG A 87 -4.51 0.80 -4.39
CA ARG A 87 -3.77 1.89 -5.05
C ARG A 87 -3.55 1.62 -6.53
N ALA A 88 -3.37 2.70 -7.29
CA ALA A 88 -2.95 2.62 -8.69
C ALA A 88 -1.64 1.81 -8.81
N ARG A 89 -1.55 0.94 -9.81
CA ARG A 89 -0.40 0.08 -10.06
C ARG A 89 0.85 0.87 -10.38
N PHE A 90 0.72 1.96 -11.14
CA PHE A 90 1.86 2.86 -11.42
C PHE A 90 2.38 3.50 -10.14
N TYR A 91 1.47 3.90 -9.22
CA TYR A 91 1.84 4.41 -7.91
C TYR A 91 2.58 3.38 -7.06
N LEU A 92 2.04 2.17 -6.99
CA LEU A 92 2.66 1.07 -6.26
C LEU A 92 4.09 0.81 -6.75
N LEU A 93 4.32 0.78 -8.07
CA LEU A 93 5.65 0.61 -8.62
C LEU A 93 6.62 1.71 -8.19
N VAL A 94 6.27 2.99 -8.40
CA VAL A 94 7.20 4.09 -8.09
C VAL A 94 7.46 4.23 -6.60
N LYS A 95 6.54 3.74 -5.76
CA LYS A 95 6.67 3.71 -4.30
C LYS A 95 7.20 2.38 -3.75
N CYS A 96 7.60 1.41 -4.58
CA CYS A 96 7.93 0.05 -4.13
C CYS A 96 8.95 0.03 -2.97
N ARG A 97 10.03 0.81 -3.09
CA ARG A 97 11.05 0.97 -2.03
C ARG A 97 10.47 1.48 -0.71
N HIS A 98 9.59 2.48 -0.80
CA HIS A 98 8.97 3.07 0.37
C HIS A 98 7.98 2.10 1.03
N ILE A 99 7.17 1.41 0.23
CA ILE A 99 6.21 0.41 0.71
C ILE A 99 6.94 -0.69 1.48
N VAL A 100 7.95 -1.29 0.86
CA VAL A 100 8.77 -2.36 1.47
C VAL A 100 9.45 -1.87 2.76
N LYS A 101 9.93 -0.62 2.77
CA LYS A 101 10.51 -0.01 3.96
C LYS A 101 9.48 0.16 5.09
N GLU A 102 8.27 0.64 4.80
CA GLU A 102 7.21 0.74 5.80
C GLU A 102 6.78 -0.63 6.34
N ILE A 103 6.72 -1.67 5.49
CA ILE A 103 6.45 -3.06 5.91
C ILE A 103 7.53 -3.54 6.87
N GLN A 104 8.79 -3.29 6.54
CA GLN A 104 9.91 -3.63 7.40
C GLN A 104 9.83 -2.94 8.74
N ASP A 105 9.59 -1.62 8.74
CA ASP A 105 9.57 -0.83 9.96
C ASP A 105 8.43 -1.27 10.88
N VAL A 106 7.23 -1.52 10.34
CA VAL A 106 6.11 -2.03 11.16
C VAL A 106 6.35 -3.45 11.67
N THR A 107 6.95 -4.33 10.86
CA THR A 107 7.33 -5.69 11.31
C THR A 107 8.29 -5.63 12.49
N ARG A 108 9.30 -4.74 12.41
CA ARG A 108 10.29 -4.56 13.46
C ARG A 108 9.67 -3.96 14.72
N ASP A 109 8.77 -3.00 14.59
CA ASP A 109 8.06 -2.40 15.72
C ASP A 109 7.19 -3.43 16.45
N ILE A 110 6.44 -4.25 15.73
CA ILE A 110 5.70 -5.40 16.31
C ILE A 110 6.66 -6.32 17.06
N GLY A 111 7.82 -6.65 16.46
CA GLY A 111 8.84 -7.47 17.10
C GLY A 111 9.37 -6.88 18.42
N LYS A 112 9.54 -5.56 18.51
CA LYS A 112 9.93 -4.87 19.75
C LYS A 112 8.82 -4.89 20.79
N SER A 113 7.58 -4.65 20.38
CA SER A 113 6.40 -4.71 21.26
C SER A 113 6.19 -6.12 21.82
N LEU A 114 6.42 -7.16 21.01
CA LEU A 114 6.41 -8.55 21.46
C LEU A 114 7.52 -8.84 22.48
N ALA A 115 8.73 -8.30 22.26
CA ALA A 115 9.84 -8.41 23.21
C ALA A 115 9.47 -7.78 24.57
N ALA A 116 8.92 -6.57 24.55
CA ALA A 116 8.47 -5.89 25.77
C ALA A 116 7.38 -6.70 26.50
N LEU A 117 6.40 -7.23 25.77
CA LEU A 117 5.36 -8.09 26.33
C LEU A 117 5.93 -9.36 26.96
N SER A 118 6.93 -9.96 26.33
CA SER A 118 7.59 -11.18 26.82
C SER A 118 8.35 -10.96 28.13
N LEU A 119 9.02 -9.82 28.27
CA LEU A 119 9.78 -9.46 29.48
C LEU A 119 8.89 -9.23 30.71
N VAL A 120 7.66 -8.78 30.50
CA VAL A 120 6.71 -8.52 31.60
C VAL A 120 5.97 -9.80 32.01
N ASN A 121 5.91 -10.80 31.12
CA ASN A 121 5.14 -12.04 31.31
C ASN A 121 6.03 -13.29 31.30
N VAL A 122 7.26 -13.20 31.84
CA VAL A 122 8.26 -14.30 31.79
C VAL A 122 7.74 -15.59 32.40
N GLU A 123 7.09 -15.51 33.57
CA GLU A 123 6.56 -16.70 34.25
C GLU A 123 5.45 -17.37 33.42
N VAL A 124 4.53 -16.55 32.88
CA VAL A 124 3.38 -16.96 32.07
C VAL A 124 3.82 -17.58 30.74
N LEU A 125 4.85 -17.01 30.11
CA LEU A 125 5.35 -17.44 28.80
C LEU A 125 6.51 -18.44 28.86
N SER A 126 6.87 -18.91 30.06
CA SER A 126 8.03 -19.79 30.27
C SER A 126 8.01 -21.04 29.38
N GLY A 127 6.83 -21.65 29.22
CA GLY A 127 6.61 -22.84 28.38
C GLY A 127 6.79 -22.63 26.87
N ILE A 128 6.75 -21.39 26.39
CA ILE A 128 6.94 -21.04 24.97
C ILE A 128 8.05 -20.01 24.76
N SER A 129 8.92 -19.82 25.76
CA SER A 129 9.93 -18.75 25.77
C SER A 129 10.89 -18.82 24.57
N ASP A 130 11.34 -20.00 24.18
CA ASP A 130 12.19 -20.19 22.99
C ASP A 130 11.50 -19.76 21.70
N GLN A 131 10.21 -20.09 21.55
CA GLN A 131 9.41 -19.68 20.40
C GLN A 131 9.22 -18.16 20.36
N VAL A 132 8.89 -17.54 21.51
CA VAL A 132 8.71 -16.08 21.63
C VAL A 132 10.01 -15.36 21.33
N ASN A 133 11.14 -15.83 21.87
CA ASN A 133 12.46 -15.26 21.64
C ASN A 133 12.91 -15.37 20.19
N ARG A 134 12.63 -16.50 19.53
CA ARG A 134 12.90 -16.65 18.10
C ARG A 134 12.06 -15.67 17.29
N LEU A 135 10.75 -15.62 17.53
CA LEU A 135 9.82 -14.77 16.78
C LEU A 135 10.17 -13.28 16.91
N GLN A 136 10.35 -12.77 18.13
CA GLN A 136 10.71 -11.36 18.34
C GLN A 136 12.05 -11.00 17.69
N THR A 137 13.03 -11.92 17.70
CA THR A 137 14.33 -11.71 17.05
C THR A 137 14.22 -11.71 15.54
N GLU A 138 13.48 -12.67 14.96
CA GLU A 138 13.24 -12.75 13.51
C GLU A 138 12.55 -11.47 13.01
N MET A 139 11.48 -11.02 13.68
CA MET A 139 10.76 -9.81 13.30
C MET A 139 11.61 -8.54 13.40
N GLN A 140 12.41 -8.40 14.47
CA GLN A 140 13.30 -7.24 14.63
C GLN A 140 14.45 -7.21 13.63
N ARG A 141 14.87 -8.37 13.13
CA ARG A 141 15.92 -8.50 12.11
C ARG A 141 15.39 -8.67 10.70
N ALA A 142 14.07 -8.63 10.51
CA ALA A 142 13.47 -8.82 9.20
C ALA A 142 13.99 -7.75 8.23
N GLU A 143 14.40 -8.23 7.05
CA GLU A 143 14.87 -7.42 5.93
C GLU A 143 13.93 -7.68 4.75
N PHE A 144 13.42 -6.60 4.19
CA PHE A 144 12.49 -6.67 3.06
C PHE A 144 13.11 -5.91 1.89
N GLU A 145 13.01 -6.50 0.71
CA GLU A 145 13.48 -5.90 -0.53
C GLU A 145 12.37 -5.94 -1.58
N ALA A 146 12.24 -4.85 -2.33
CA ALA A 146 11.38 -4.80 -3.51
C ALA A 146 11.96 -5.68 -4.62
N SER A 147 11.12 -6.12 -5.55
CA SER A 147 11.59 -6.94 -6.68
C SER A 147 12.71 -6.26 -7.45
N HIS A 148 13.80 -6.99 -7.73
CA HIS A 148 14.93 -6.46 -8.50
C HIS A 148 14.52 -5.85 -9.85
N SER A 149 13.56 -6.47 -10.54
CA SER A 149 13.04 -5.94 -11.81
C SER A 149 12.32 -4.60 -11.65
N GLN A 150 11.60 -4.41 -10.55
CA GLN A 150 10.91 -3.16 -10.24
C GLN A 150 11.93 -2.08 -9.85
N LEU A 151 12.94 -2.45 -9.06
CA LEU A 151 14.04 -1.55 -8.67
C LEU A 151 14.78 -1.00 -9.90
N GLN A 152 15.10 -1.85 -10.87
CA GLN A 152 15.76 -1.42 -12.12
C GLN A 152 14.93 -0.38 -12.90
N ILE A 153 13.62 -0.61 -13.03
CA ILE A 153 12.72 0.32 -13.74
C ILE A 153 12.64 1.65 -13.00
N VAL A 154 12.49 1.60 -11.68
CA VAL A 154 12.41 2.78 -10.83
C VAL A 154 13.73 3.56 -10.84
N ASP A 155 14.88 2.88 -10.86
CA ASP A 155 16.20 3.54 -11.00
C ASP A 155 16.36 4.24 -12.33
N LYS A 156 15.96 3.58 -13.43
CA LYS A 156 15.97 4.18 -14.76
C LYS A 156 15.03 5.39 -14.83
N LEU A 157 13.86 5.32 -14.19
CA LEU A 157 12.93 6.45 -14.07
C LEU A 157 13.58 7.62 -13.30
N TYR A 158 14.17 7.37 -12.14
CA TYR A 158 14.85 8.40 -11.34
C TYR A 158 16.02 9.04 -12.09
N GLN A 159 16.78 8.24 -12.83
CA GLN A 159 17.84 8.74 -13.69
C GLN A 159 17.27 9.68 -14.76
N GLY A 160 16.22 9.27 -15.48
CA GLY A 160 15.57 10.12 -16.47
C GLY A 160 15.04 11.46 -15.90
N LEU A 161 14.49 11.44 -14.68
CA LEU A 161 14.06 12.65 -13.97
C LEU A 161 15.25 13.55 -13.60
N SER A 162 16.35 12.97 -13.13
CA SER A 162 17.55 13.70 -12.70
C SER A 162 18.27 14.33 -13.88
N ASP A 163 18.35 13.61 -14.99
CA ASP A 163 18.98 14.04 -16.24
C ASP A 163 18.11 15.03 -17.03
N GLN A 164 16.91 15.37 -16.53
CA GLN A 164 15.92 16.21 -17.22
C GLN A 164 15.66 15.72 -18.65
N THR A 165 15.61 14.39 -18.81
CA THR A 165 15.40 13.77 -20.11
C THR A 165 13.91 13.81 -20.43
N TYR A 166 13.52 14.85 -21.18
CA TYR A 166 12.15 15.04 -21.68
C TYR A 166 11.96 14.47 -23.09
N ASP A 167 12.82 13.54 -23.51
CA ASP A 167 12.67 12.87 -24.80
C ASP A 167 11.42 11.98 -24.80
N LYS A 168 10.60 12.18 -25.82
CA LYS A 168 9.39 11.42 -26.12
C LYS A 168 9.68 9.92 -26.28
N GLU A 169 10.81 9.54 -26.86
CA GLU A 169 11.22 8.15 -27.02
C GLU A 169 11.44 7.50 -25.65
N PHE A 170 12.17 8.19 -24.77
CA PHE A 170 12.38 7.74 -23.40
C PHE A 170 11.06 7.60 -22.62
N ALA A 171 10.17 8.60 -22.70
CA ALA A 171 8.87 8.54 -22.02
C ALA A 171 8.01 7.38 -22.50
N ASN A 172 7.98 7.12 -23.83
CA ASN A 172 7.29 5.98 -24.41
C ASN A 172 7.85 4.64 -23.91
N ASP A 173 9.17 4.49 -23.87
CA ASP A 173 9.81 3.26 -23.41
C ASP A 173 9.61 3.03 -21.92
N MET A 174 9.76 4.08 -21.11
CA MET A 174 9.52 4.03 -19.67
C MET A 174 8.08 3.60 -19.36
N LEU A 175 7.10 4.20 -20.05
CA LEU A 175 5.70 3.88 -19.85
C LEU A 175 5.40 2.41 -20.21
N LYS A 176 5.99 1.89 -21.30
CA LYS A 176 5.85 0.46 -21.68
C LYS A 176 6.49 -0.48 -20.66
N GLU A 177 7.67 -0.13 -20.16
CA GLU A 177 8.38 -0.92 -19.14
C GLU A 177 7.59 -0.97 -17.83
N ILE A 178 7.10 0.18 -17.35
CA ILE A 178 6.24 0.29 -16.18
C ILE A 178 4.98 -0.58 -16.37
N ALA A 179 4.26 -0.39 -17.48
CA ALA A 179 3.01 -1.11 -17.75
C ALA A 179 3.21 -2.63 -17.72
N ARG A 180 4.25 -3.12 -18.41
CA ARG A 180 4.59 -4.55 -18.41
C ARG A 180 4.92 -5.07 -17.03
N ALA A 181 5.71 -4.33 -16.26
CA ALA A 181 6.14 -4.73 -14.92
C ALA A 181 4.97 -4.83 -13.92
N VAL A 182 3.93 -4.03 -14.11
CA VAL A 182 2.74 -4.04 -13.26
C VAL A 182 1.54 -4.80 -13.86
N GLY A 183 1.75 -5.49 -15.00
CA GLY A 183 0.70 -6.29 -15.65
C GLY A 183 -0.43 -5.47 -16.28
N VAL A 184 -0.18 -4.23 -16.66
CA VAL A 184 -1.11 -3.40 -17.44
C VAL A 184 -0.86 -3.65 -18.93
N PRO A 185 -1.88 -3.99 -19.73
CA PRO A 185 -1.74 -4.12 -21.17
C PRO A 185 -1.18 -2.84 -21.79
N VAL A 186 -0.25 -2.98 -22.73
CA VAL A 186 0.35 -1.84 -23.45
C VAL A 186 -0.59 -1.41 -24.58
N GLU A 187 -1.79 -0.97 -24.19
CA GLU A 187 -2.83 -0.45 -25.06
C GLU A 187 -3.16 0.98 -24.62
N PRO A 188 -3.32 1.95 -25.56
CA PRO A 188 -3.53 3.35 -25.20
C PRO A 188 -4.63 3.57 -24.16
N LYS A 189 -5.77 2.90 -24.30
CA LYS A 189 -6.90 3.01 -23.35
C LYS A 189 -6.54 2.56 -21.93
N GLU A 190 -5.83 1.45 -21.79
CA GLU A 190 -5.48 0.87 -20.50
C GLU A 190 -4.39 1.70 -19.81
N ILE A 191 -3.41 2.16 -20.58
CA ILE A 191 -2.37 3.08 -20.15
C ILE A 191 -2.98 4.39 -19.66
N SER A 192 -3.85 5.02 -20.44
CA SER A 192 -4.43 6.30 -20.07
C SER A 192 -5.31 6.18 -18.84
N ARG A 193 -6.07 5.09 -18.71
CA ARG A 193 -6.82 4.82 -17.47
C ARG A 193 -5.88 4.75 -16.26
N GLU A 194 -4.75 4.09 -16.40
CA GLU A 194 -3.79 3.94 -15.31
C GLU A 194 -3.07 5.25 -14.98
N LEU A 195 -2.76 6.08 -15.98
CA LEU A 195 -2.24 7.44 -15.76
C LEU A 195 -3.24 8.35 -15.06
N GLU A 196 -4.54 8.26 -15.40
CA GLU A 196 -5.58 9.02 -14.70
C GLU A 196 -5.72 8.56 -13.24
N ASN A 197 -5.65 7.25 -12.98
CA ASN A 197 -5.60 6.75 -11.60
C ASN A 197 -4.36 7.28 -10.88
N PHE A 198 -3.20 7.28 -11.53
CA PHE A 198 -1.95 7.80 -10.98
C PHE A 198 -2.01 9.32 -10.68
N LYS A 199 -2.70 10.11 -11.50
CA LYS A 199 -2.98 11.53 -11.22
C LYS A 199 -3.84 11.71 -9.96
N ARG A 200 -4.85 10.85 -9.77
CA ARG A 200 -5.69 10.86 -8.56
C ARG A 200 -4.87 10.60 -7.29
N GLU A 201 -3.87 9.72 -7.37
CA GLU A 201 -2.95 9.47 -6.24
C GLU A 201 -2.19 10.74 -5.81
N LYS A 202 -1.81 11.59 -6.78
CA LYS A 202 -1.24 12.92 -6.50
C LYS A 202 -2.24 13.83 -5.77
N GLU A 203 -3.49 13.85 -6.20
CA GLU A 203 -4.56 14.64 -5.55
C GLU A 203 -4.80 14.16 -4.12
N GLU A 204 -4.79 12.86 -3.89
CA GLU A 204 -4.89 12.29 -2.55
C GLU A 204 -3.70 12.65 -1.66
N ALA A 205 -2.47 12.60 -2.20
CA ALA A 205 -1.28 13.08 -1.47
C ALA A 205 -1.38 14.57 -1.12
N ALA A 206 -1.94 15.38 -2.02
CA ALA A 206 -2.20 16.80 -1.76
C ALA A 206 -3.23 16.99 -0.63
N ASN A 207 -4.31 16.20 -0.61
CA ASN A 207 -5.29 16.19 0.48
C ASN A 207 -4.67 15.81 1.83
N ARG A 208 -3.69 14.88 1.83
CA ARG A 208 -2.90 14.51 3.01
C ARG A 208 -1.80 15.53 3.37
N LYS A 209 -1.63 16.59 2.58
CA LYS A 209 -0.61 17.64 2.74
C LYS A 209 0.84 17.12 2.63
N GLU A 210 1.04 16.04 1.89
CA GLU A 210 2.35 15.39 1.68
C GLU A 210 3.12 16.09 0.56
N ARG A 211 3.62 17.32 0.81
CA ARG A 211 4.23 18.18 -0.23
C ARG A 211 5.34 17.50 -1.04
N ALA A 212 6.23 16.75 -0.37
CA ALA A 212 7.33 16.05 -1.04
C ALA A 212 6.80 14.96 -1.99
N GLU A 213 5.73 14.26 -1.60
CA GLU A 213 5.10 13.24 -2.43
C GLU A 213 4.38 13.87 -3.63
N VAL A 214 3.67 14.98 -3.43
CA VAL A 214 3.01 15.72 -4.52
C VAL A 214 4.02 16.13 -5.58
N LEU A 215 5.15 16.73 -5.19
CA LEU A 215 6.20 17.17 -6.11
C LEU A 215 6.79 15.99 -6.88
N PHE A 216 7.10 14.89 -6.19
CA PHE A 216 7.63 13.69 -6.83
C PHE A 216 6.66 13.12 -7.87
N LEU A 217 5.38 12.92 -7.48
CA LEU A 217 4.37 12.38 -8.36
C LEU A 217 4.11 13.29 -9.56
N GLU A 218 4.15 14.61 -9.36
CA GLU A 218 4.02 15.59 -10.44
C GLU A 218 5.11 15.45 -11.49
N GLN A 219 6.38 15.32 -11.08
CA GLN A 219 7.50 15.11 -11.98
C GLN A 219 7.37 13.82 -12.79
N VAL A 220 6.97 12.72 -12.14
CA VAL A 220 6.75 11.44 -12.83
C VAL A 220 5.60 11.56 -13.83
N ILE A 221 4.48 12.18 -13.44
CA ILE A 221 3.31 12.38 -14.32
C ILE A 221 3.69 13.23 -15.53
N GLU A 222 4.45 14.30 -15.34
CA GLU A 222 4.88 15.17 -16.43
C GLU A 222 5.74 14.42 -17.44
N LEU A 223 6.70 13.63 -16.97
CA LEU A 223 7.56 12.80 -17.82
C LEU A 223 6.74 11.77 -18.62
N LEU A 224 5.87 11.01 -17.95
CA LEU A 224 5.09 9.94 -18.59
C LEU A 224 4.02 10.49 -19.56
N SER A 225 3.53 11.70 -19.32
CA SER A 225 2.53 12.35 -20.19
C SER A 225 3.08 12.78 -21.55
N GLN A 226 4.41 12.77 -21.74
CA GLN A 226 5.02 13.02 -23.05
C GLN A 226 4.90 11.85 -24.02
N ALA A 227 4.63 10.64 -23.52
CA ALA A 227 4.48 9.44 -24.35
C ALA A 227 3.29 9.56 -25.32
N ASP A 228 3.43 9.01 -26.53
CA ASP A 228 2.35 8.98 -27.53
C ASP A 228 1.14 8.20 -27.04
N ALA A 229 1.38 7.08 -26.37
CA ALA A 229 0.33 6.25 -25.80
C ALA A 229 -0.51 7.00 -24.75
N ALA A 230 0.03 8.06 -24.13
CA ALA A 230 -0.73 8.93 -23.23
C ALA A 230 -1.57 9.97 -24.00
N ARG A 231 -1.09 10.45 -25.15
CA ARG A 231 -1.75 11.47 -26.00
C ARG A 231 -2.84 10.91 -26.92
N ASP A 232 -2.63 9.71 -27.48
CA ASP A 232 -3.59 9.06 -28.38
C ASP A 232 -4.99 8.93 -27.76
N TYR A 233 -5.10 8.69 -26.44
CA TYR A 233 -6.39 8.65 -25.77
C TYR A 233 -7.03 10.04 -25.59
N GLU A 234 -6.26 11.09 -25.30
CA GLU A 234 -6.84 12.44 -25.20
C GLU A 234 -7.36 12.92 -26.56
N GLU A 235 -6.63 12.63 -27.64
CA GLU A 235 -7.08 12.93 -29.00
C GLU A 235 -8.29 12.08 -29.40
N VAL A 236 -8.29 10.77 -29.11
CA VAL A 236 -9.44 9.88 -29.38
C VAL A 236 -10.66 10.27 -28.53
N ARG A 237 -10.47 10.65 -27.26
CA ARG A 237 -11.52 11.15 -26.35
C ARG A 237 -12.10 12.46 -26.88
N ASN A 238 -11.25 13.41 -27.25
CA ASN A 238 -11.69 14.71 -27.78
C ASN A 238 -12.43 14.54 -29.12
N GLN A 239 -11.95 13.66 -30.01
CA GLN A 239 -12.64 13.33 -31.25
C GLN A 239 -13.99 12.64 -30.99
N TYR A 240 -14.09 11.77 -29.99
CA TYR A 240 -15.35 11.14 -29.59
C TYR A 240 -16.37 12.16 -29.05
N PHE A 241 -15.97 13.09 -28.18
CA PHE A 241 -16.84 14.14 -27.67
C PHE A 241 -17.23 15.18 -28.73
N GLN A 242 -16.31 15.55 -29.63
CA GLN A 242 -16.63 16.39 -30.79
C GLN A 242 -17.67 15.73 -31.70
N ARG A 243 -17.59 14.41 -31.92
CA ARG A 243 -18.61 13.67 -32.68
C ARG A 243 -19.98 13.67 -31.99
N LEU A 244 -20.02 13.55 -30.65
CA LEU A 244 -21.27 13.65 -29.88
C LEU A 244 -21.91 15.05 -29.95
N GLU A 245 -21.12 16.12 -29.88
CA GLU A 245 -21.63 17.49 -30.05
C GLU A 245 -22.18 17.75 -31.47
N VAL A 246 -21.55 17.17 -32.50
CA VAL A 246 -22.04 17.28 -33.88
C VAL A 246 -23.36 16.53 -34.06
N ILE A 247 -23.51 15.34 -33.46
CA ILE A 247 -24.75 14.56 -33.53
C ILE A 247 -25.88 15.25 -32.75
N GLY A 248 -25.60 15.79 -31.55
CA GLY A 248 -26.61 16.54 -30.77
C GLY A 248 -27.08 17.84 -31.43
N ARG A 249 -26.29 18.43 -32.34
CA ARG A 249 -26.67 19.60 -33.15
C ARG A 249 -27.50 19.25 -34.39
N TYR A 250 -27.51 17.99 -34.83
CA TYR A 250 -28.35 17.54 -35.94
C TYR A 250 -29.78 17.22 -35.49
N ASP A 251 -29.96 16.64 -34.29
CA ASP A 251 -31.29 16.34 -33.73
C ASP A 251 -32.13 17.58 -33.38
N SER A 252 -31.50 18.75 -33.24
CA SER A 252 -32.19 20.01 -32.90
C SER A 252 -32.54 20.88 -34.12
N ARG A 253 -32.33 20.36 -35.35
CA ARG A 253 -32.62 21.09 -36.61
C ARG A 253 -33.71 20.45 -37.48
N GLU A 254 -34.30 19.32 -37.08
CA GLU A 254 -35.44 18.72 -37.77
C GLU A 254 -36.75 18.95 -37.01
N GLU A 255 -37.22 20.20 -36.91
CA GLU A 255 -38.62 20.45 -36.54
C GLU A 255 -39.12 21.82 -37.01
N ILE A 256 -39.04 22.12 -38.32
CA ILE A 256 -39.93 23.10 -38.96
C ILE A 256 -40.27 22.64 -40.38
N TYR A 257 -41.40 21.93 -40.53
CA TYR A 257 -42.11 21.83 -41.81
C TYR A 257 -43.30 22.81 -41.78
N PRO A 258 -43.50 23.65 -42.81
CA PRO A 258 -44.63 24.56 -42.85
C PRO A 258 -45.91 23.78 -43.23
N THR A 259 -46.95 23.93 -42.42
CA THR A 259 -48.32 23.49 -42.71
C THR A 259 -48.87 24.33 -43.87
N ILE A 260 -49.40 23.67 -44.90
CA ILE A 260 -50.09 24.29 -46.05
C ILE A 260 -51.49 24.74 -45.63
#